data_AF-A0A943AVR5-F1
#
_entry.id   AF-A0A943AVR5-F1
#
_cell.length_a   1.000
_cell.length_b   1.000
_cell.length_c   1.000
_cell.angle_alpha   90.00
_cell.angle_beta   90.00
_cell.angle_gamma   90.00
#
_symmetry.space_group_name_H-M   'P 1'
#
loop_
_entity.id
_entity.type
_entity.pdbx_description
1 polymer ?
#
loop_
_entity_poly.entity_id
_entity_poly.type
_entity_poly.pdbx_seq_one_letter_code
_entity_poly.pdbx_strand_id
1 'polypeptide(L)'
;MRKMETPDNQMALPGLDPKGEQRMSDARALVKAHPVEFGWYKDNARAECARTHDGKASPNRALYGMRIKFSIELPNHLAPYLARIAMEQDKTIRMRVARSDADGYTTAVLR
;
A
#
# COMPACT_ATOMS: atom_id res chain seq x y z
N MET A 1 -15.37 -35.42 -4.89
CA MET A 1 -14.42 -34.38 -5.35
C MET A 1 -14.83 -33.05 -4.74
N ARG A 2 -13.98 -32.42 -3.90
CA ARG A 2 -14.19 -31.01 -3.50
C ARG A 2 -14.10 -30.15 -4.76
N LYS A 3 -15.15 -29.38 -5.08
CA LYS A 3 -15.07 -28.34 -6.11
C LYS A 3 -13.99 -27.37 -5.67
N MET A 4 -12.89 -27.30 -6.43
CA MET A 4 -11.95 -26.18 -6.31
C MET A 4 -12.67 -24.96 -6.87
N GLU A 5 -13.13 -24.09 -5.99
CA GLU A 5 -13.53 -22.74 -6.39
C GLU A 5 -12.30 -22.07 -6.99
N THR A 6 -12.41 -21.69 -8.27
CA THR A 6 -11.42 -20.87 -8.96
C THR A 6 -11.17 -19.62 -8.13
N PRO A 7 -9.91 -19.18 -7.90
CA PRO A 7 -9.68 -17.93 -7.20
C PRO A 7 -10.32 -16.81 -8.02
N ASP A 8 -11.40 -16.25 -7.49
CA ASP A 8 -12.12 -15.17 -8.14
C ASP A 8 -11.24 -13.92 -8.08
N ASN A 9 -10.49 -13.68 -9.15
CA ASN A 9 -9.76 -12.42 -9.38
C ASN A 9 -10.74 -11.33 -9.86
N GLN A 10 -11.94 -11.26 -9.27
CA GLN A 10 -12.88 -10.18 -9.49
C GLN A 10 -12.28 -8.90 -8.91
N MET A 11 -11.83 -8.03 -9.82
CA MET A 11 -11.56 -6.64 -9.50
C MET A 11 -12.87 -6.03 -9.02
N ALA A 12 -12.95 -5.79 -7.72
CA ALA A 12 -13.98 -5.04 -7.06
C ALA A 12 -14.39 -3.78 -7.83
N LEU A 13 -15.68 -3.63 -8.10
CA LEU A 13 -16.25 -2.38 -8.59
C LEU A 13 -16.31 -1.38 -7.42
N PRO A 14 -15.99 -0.08 -7.63
CA PRO A 14 -16.13 0.94 -6.59
C PRO A 14 -17.55 0.93 -5.98
N GLY A 15 -17.64 0.81 -4.66
CA GLY A 15 -18.91 0.73 -3.91
C GLY A 15 -19.55 -0.67 -3.82
N LEU A 16 -18.94 -1.70 -4.43
CA LEU A 16 -19.40 -3.10 -4.35
C LEU A 16 -18.39 -4.03 -3.64
N ASP A 17 -17.23 -3.50 -3.23
CA ASP A 17 -16.29 -4.17 -2.33
C ASP A 17 -16.11 -3.36 -1.04
N PRO A 18 -16.92 -3.64 -0.01
CA PRO A 18 -16.85 -2.92 1.26
C PRO A 18 -15.48 -3.08 1.93
N LYS A 19 -14.70 -4.10 1.58
CA LYS A 19 -13.43 -4.41 2.24
C LYS A 19 -12.30 -3.56 1.69
N GLY A 20 -12.15 -3.45 0.37
CA GLY A 20 -11.15 -2.60 -0.26
C GLY A 20 -11.36 -1.12 0.06
N GLU A 21 -12.63 -0.68 0.04
CA GLU A 21 -13.02 0.70 0.36
C GLU A 21 -12.71 1.03 1.82
N GLN A 22 -13.16 0.19 2.76
CA GLN A 22 -12.91 0.39 4.18
C GLN A 22 -11.42 0.43 4.48
N ARG A 23 -10.63 -0.49 3.90
CA ARG A 23 -9.18 -0.53 4.14
C ARG A 23 -8.45 0.67 3.56
N MET A 24 -8.88 1.19 2.41
CA MET A 24 -8.33 2.45 1.90
C MET A 24 -8.70 3.62 2.81
N SER A 25 -9.94 3.66 3.31
CA SER A 25 -10.39 4.66 4.28
C SER A 25 -9.56 4.61 5.56
N ASP A 26 -9.38 3.41 6.14
CA ASP A 26 -8.56 3.18 7.33
C ASP A 26 -7.10 3.60 7.09
N ALA A 27 -6.54 3.24 5.94
CA ALA A 27 -5.18 3.64 5.56
C ALA A 27 -5.04 5.17 5.46
N ARG A 28 -6.03 5.87 4.88
CA ARG A 28 -6.03 7.34 4.80
C ARG A 28 -6.19 7.98 6.17
N ALA A 29 -7.06 7.44 7.03
CA ALA A 29 -7.23 7.89 8.41
C ALA A 29 -5.92 7.75 9.18
N LEU A 30 -5.22 6.63 9.00
CA LEU A 30 -3.92 6.39 9.61
C LEU A 30 -2.86 7.39 9.14
N VAL A 31 -2.76 7.61 7.82
CA VAL A 31 -1.83 8.60 7.25
C VAL A 31 -2.09 10.00 7.79
N LYS A 32 -3.36 10.35 8.02
CA LYS A 32 -3.76 11.64 8.60
C LYS A 32 -3.41 11.73 10.09
N ALA A 33 -3.61 10.65 10.85
CA ALA A 33 -3.32 10.61 12.28
C ALA A 33 -1.81 10.54 12.59
N HIS A 34 -1.02 9.95 11.68
CA HIS A 34 0.40 9.66 11.85
C HIS A 34 1.26 10.26 10.71
N PRO A 35 1.26 11.59 10.53
CA PRO A 35 1.95 12.23 9.41
C PRO A 35 3.49 12.09 9.49
N VAL A 36 4.05 11.99 10.70
CA VAL A 36 5.50 11.86 10.91
C VAL A 36 5.97 10.47 10.50
N GLU A 37 5.28 9.44 10.95
CA GLU A 37 5.56 8.04 10.66
C GLU A 37 5.40 7.77 9.18
N PHE A 38 4.33 8.29 8.57
CA PHE A 38 4.13 8.16 7.14
C PHE A 38 5.13 9.00 6.32
N GLY A 39 5.58 10.15 6.84
CA GLY A 39 6.70 10.90 6.27
C GLY A 39 7.97 10.05 6.20
N TRP A 40 8.34 9.42 7.33
CA TRP A 40 9.47 8.50 7.41
C TRP A 40 9.33 7.31 6.45
N TYR A 41 8.12 6.76 6.31
CA TYR A 41 7.83 5.69 5.35
C TYR A 41 8.14 6.13 3.91
N LYS A 42 7.68 7.32 3.50
CA LYS A 42 7.94 7.87 2.16
C LYS A 42 9.42 8.11 1.92
N ASP A 43 10.13 8.65 2.89
CA ASP A 43 11.57 8.91 2.75
C ASP A 43 12.38 7.62 2.60
N ASN A 44 12.03 6.58 3.36
CA ASN A 44 12.65 5.26 3.22
C ASN A 44 12.33 4.60 1.88
N ALA A 45 11.10 4.77 1.39
CA ALA A 45 10.71 4.27 0.08
C ALA A 45 11.49 4.98 -1.04
N ARG A 46 11.61 6.31 -0.98
CA ARG A 46 12.41 7.09 -1.95
C ARG A 46 13.87 6.67 -1.93
N ALA A 47 14.45 6.52 -0.74
CA ALA A 47 15.83 6.10 -0.56
C ALA A 47 16.08 4.67 -1.06
N GLU A 48 15.11 3.77 -0.96
CA GLU A 48 15.18 2.42 -1.53
C GLU A 48 15.08 2.45 -3.05
N CYS A 49 14.14 3.21 -3.62
CA CYS A 49 14.02 3.35 -5.08
C CYS A 49 15.35 3.76 -5.71
N ALA A 50 16.10 4.68 -5.08
CA ALA A 50 17.41 5.13 -5.55
C ALA A 50 18.53 4.07 -5.51
N ARG A 51 18.36 2.99 -4.73
CA ARG A 51 19.38 1.94 -4.53
C ARG A 51 19.09 0.64 -5.28
N THR A 52 17.84 0.43 -5.64
CA THR A 52 17.39 -0.81 -6.28
C THR A 52 17.49 -0.72 -7.79
N HIS A 53 17.95 -1.80 -8.44
CA HIS A 53 18.13 -1.88 -9.90
C HIS A 53 16.85 -1.64 -10.71
N ASP A 54 15.68 -1.97 -10.15
CA ASP A 54 14.37 -1.77 -10.78
C ASP A 54 13.74 -0.42 -10.44
N GLY A 55 14.39 0.38 -9.59
CA GLY A 55 13.89 1.68 -9.15
C GLY A 55 12.62 1.60 -8.30
N LYS A 56 12.38 0.48 -7.60
CA LYS A 56 11.14 0.24 -6.83
C LYS A 56 11.44 -0.10 -5.38
N ALA A 57 10.61 0.39 -4.47
CA ALA A 57 10.65 0.03 -3.05
C ALA A 57 9.73 -1.15 -2.72
N SER A 58 10.06 -1.90 -1.66
CA SER A 58 9.19 -2.94 -1.11
C SER A 58 8.22 -2.36 -0.07
N PRO A 59 6.89 -2.42 -0.31
CA PRO A 59 5.89 -1.97 0.66
C PRO A 59 6.02 -2.64 2.02
N ASN A 60 6.24 -3.95 2.04
CA ASN A 60 6.34 -4.72 3.27
C ASN A 60 7.61 -4.35 4.05
N ARG A 61 8.73 -4.08 3.38
CA ARG A 61 9.96 -3.63 4.04
C ARG A 61 9.77 -2.24 4.66
N ALA A 62 9.16 -1.31 3.92
CA ALA A 62 8.88 0.03 4.41
C ALA A 62 7.91 0.02 5.58
N LEU A 63 6.85 -0.79 5.51
CA LEU A 63 5.87 -0.97 6.59
C LEU A 63 6.52 -1.58 7.84
N TYR A 64 7.31 -2.63 7.67
CA TYR A 64 8.00 -3.29 8.79
C TYR A 64 9.04 -2.35 9.44
N GLY A 65 9.78 -1.59 8.64
CA GLY A 65 10.69 -0.56 9.15
C GLY A 65 9.97 0.52 9.95
N MET A 66 8.78 0.93 9.51
CA MET A 66 7.95 1.91 10.22
C MET A 66 7.49 1.37 11.58
N ARG A 67 7.06 0.09 11.63
CA ARG A 67 6.71 -0.57 12.90
C ARG A 67 7.88 -0.57 13.88
N ILE A 68 9.08 -0.97 13.44
CA ILE A 68 10.27 -1.01 14.30
C ILE A 68 10.63 0.40 14.77
N LYS A 69 10.67 1.38 13.86
CA LYS A 69 11.15 2.72 14.16
C LYS A 69 10.28 3.44 15.18
N PHE A 70 8.96 3.27 15.10
CA PHE A 70 8.00 3.98 15.92
C PHE A 70 7.33 3.11 16.98
N SER A 71 7.68 1.81 17.06
CA SER A 71 7.06 0.85 17.97
C SER A 71 5.53 0.80 17.85
N ILE A 72 5.03 0.84 16.61
CA ILE A 72 3.59 0.81 16.31
C ILE A 72 3.17 -0.52 15.71
N GLU A 73 1.98 -0.99 16.08
CA GLU A 73 1.35 -2.14 15.47
C GLU A 73 0.53 -1.72 14.25
N LEU A 74 0.84 -2.31 13.10
CA LEU A 74 0.11 -2.08 11.87
C LEU A 74 -0.24 -3.41 11.24
N PRO A 75 -1.44 -3.64 10.72
CA PRO A 75 -1.73 -4.87 10.00
C PRO A 75 -0.94 -4.98 8.69
N ASN A 76 -0.47 -6.20 8.34
CA ASN A 76 0.23 -6.45 7.07
C ASN A 76 -0.63 -6.14 5.84
N HIS A 77 -1.95 -6.33 5.95
CA HIS A 77 -2.87 -6.10 4.84
C HIS A 77 -2.94 -4.62 4.42
N LEU A 78 -2.46 -3.67 5.25
CA LEU A 78 -2.42 -2.25 4.88
C LEU A 78 -1.27 -1.89 3.93
N ALA A 79 -0.28 -2.78 3.75
CA ALA A 79 0.89 -2.52 2.89
C ALA A 79 0.54 -2.04 1.47
N PRO A 80 -0.36 -2.70 0.70
CA PRO A 80 -0.73 -2.22 -0.63
C PRO A 80 -1.41 -0.83 -0.59
N TYR A 81 -2.29 -0.55 0.38
CA TYR A 81 -3.00 0.72 0.49
C TYR A 81 -2.05 1.88 0.84
N LEU A 82 -1.15 1.69 1.80
CA LEU A 82 -0.14 2.68 2.17
C LEU A 82 0.83 2.95 1.01
N ALA A 83 1.21 1.91 0.25
CA ALA A 83 1.99 2.08 -0.96
C ALA A 83 1.28 2.95 -2.00
N ARG A 84 -0.03 2.76 -2.19
CA ARG A 84 -0.82 3.59 -3.12
C ARG A 84 -0.95 5.03 -2.68
N ILE A 85 -1.19 5.27 -1.39
CA ILE A 85 -1.24 6.63 -0.86
C ILE A 85 0.13 7.31 -1.02
N ALA A 86 1.24 6.59 -0.81
CA ALA A 86 2.58 7.15 -1.01
C ALA A 86 2.83 7.52 -2.48
N MET A 87 2.49 6.65 -3.43
CA MET A 87 2.59 6.92 -4.88
C MET A 87 1.62 8.00 -5.36
N GLU A 88 0.47 8.15 -4.68
CA GLU A 88 -0.49 9.21 -4.95
C GLU A 88 0.07 10.57 -4.55
N GLN A 89 0.62 10.68 -3.34
CA GLN A 89 1.19 11.90 -2.78
C GLN A 89 2.56 12.29 -3.36
N ASP A 90 3.36 11.31 -3.78
CA ASP A 90 4.69 11.54 -4.34
C ASP A 90 4.91 10.68 -5.58
N LYS A 91 4.87 11.32 -6.76
CA LYS A 91 5.01 10.65 -8.06
C LYS A 91 6.41 10.11 -8.34
N THR A 92 7.40 10.45 -7.52
CA THR A 92 8.77 9.93 -7.62
C THR A 92 8.91 8.54 -6.98
N ILE A 93 7.99 8.17 -6.10
CA ILE A 93 8.00 6.87 -5.43
C ILE A 93 7.37 5.81 -6.34
N ARG A 94 8.06 4.68 -6.51
CA ARG A 94 7.52 3.48 -7.17
C ARG A 94 7.60 2.31 -6.21
N MET A 95 6.52 1.53 -6.10
CA MET A 95 6.42 0.41 -5.17
C MET A 95 6.26 -0.91 -5.92
N ARG A 96 6.84 -2.00 -5.40
CA ARG A 96 6.63 -3.37 -5.86
C ARG A 96 5.29 -3.89 -5.37
N VAL A 97 4.22 -3.47 -6.03
CA VAL A 97 2.85 -3.89 -5.76
C VAL A 97 2.26 -4.56 -7.01
N ALA A 98 1.51 -5.64 -6.79
CA ALA A 98 0.63 -6.21 -7.81
C ALA A 98 -0.71 -5.46 -7.85
N ARG A 99 -1.54 -5.77 -8.86
CA ARG A 99 -2.94 -5.31 -8.86
C ARG A 99 -3.68 -5.87 -7.65
N SER A 100 -4.52 -5.05 -7.05
CA SER A 100 -5.27 -5.34 -5.82
C SER A 100 -6.56 -4.52 -5.77
N ASP A 101 -7.45 -4.84 -4.83
CA ASP A 101 -8.63 -4.02 -4.49
C ASP A 101 -8.28 -2.55 -4.20
N ALA A 102 -7.09 -2.25 -3.68
CA ALA A 102 -6.62 -0.89 -3.46
C ALA A 102 -6.56 -0.03 -4.74
N ASP A 103 -6.45 -0.64 -5.93
CA ASP A 103 -6.44 0.07 -7.22
C ASP A 103 -7.74 0.81 -7.50
N GLY A 104 -8.88 0.31 -7.01
CA GLY A 104 -10.19 0.93 -7.20
C GLY A 104 -10.38 2.25 -6.44
N TYR A 105 -9.48 2.55 -5.49
CA TYR A 105 -9.64 3.64 -4.52
C TYR A 105 -8.44 4.61 -4.48
N THR A 106 -7.62 4.61 -5.53
CA THR A 106 -6.42 5.44 -5.63
C THR A 106 -6.23 6.00 -7.05
N THR A 107 -5.58 7.16 -7.15
CA THR A 107 -5.12 7.72 -8.43
C THR A 107 -3.73 7.21 -8.84
N ALA A 108 -3.09 6.36 -8.03
CA ALA A 108 -1.76 5.83 -8.30
C ALA A 108 -1.79 4.74 -9.38
N VAL A 109 -1.22 5.05 -10.55
CA VAL A 109 -1.12 4.11 -11.67
C VAL A 109 0.11 3.21 -11.51
N LEU A 110 -0.08 1.89 -11.64
CA LEU A 110 1.04 0.96 -11.76
C LEU A 110 1.73 1.12 -13.10
N ARG A 111 3.04 1.39 -13.07
CA ARG A 111 3.92 1.50 -14.24
C ARG A 111 5.09 0.55 -14.11
#